data_AF-A0A961I9I5-F1
#
_entry.id   AF-A0A961I9I5-F1
#
_cell.length_a   1.000
_cell.length_b   1.000
_cell.length_c   1.000
_cell.angle_alpha   90.00
_cell.angle_beta   90.00
_cell.angle_gamma   90.00
#
_symmetry.space_group_name_H-M   'P 1'
#
loop_
_entity.id
_entity.type
_entity.pdbx_description
1 polymer ?
#
loop_
_entity_poly.entity_id
_entity_poly.type
_entity_poly.pdbx_seq_one_letter_code
_entity_poly.pdbx_strand_id
1 'polypeptide(L)'
;MVERLAESEMPSRISIIIPVLNDAEALSSLAVDLQALKARGHQIIIVDGGSRDASVETARSITDDVICGEEGRALQMNVGAAV
;
A
#
# COMPACT_ATOMS: atom_id res chain seq x y z
N MET A 1 -28.88 35.77 6.39
CA MET A 1 -27.43 35.52 6.29
C MET A 1 -27.14 34.25 7.06
N VAL A 2 -27.27 33.10 6.38
CA VAL A 2 -26.98 31.79 7.00
C VAL A 2 -25.58 31.42 6.53
N GLU A 3 -24.62 31.44 7.45
CA GLU A 3 -23.27 30.93 7.20
C GLU A 3 -23.40 29.43 6.96
N ARG A 4 -23.29 29.02 5.69
CA ARG A 4 -22.98 27.63 5.36
C ARG A 4 -21.57 27.39 5.87
N LEU A 5 -21.46 26.79 7.05
CA LEU A 5 -20.21 26.15 7.49
C LEU A 5 -19.81 25.21 6.36
N ALA A 6 -18.66 25.49 5.74
CA ALA A 6 -18.10 24.63 4.72
C ALA A 6 -18.04 23.22 5.31
N GLU A 7 -18.72 22.27 4.67
CA GLU A 7 -18.40 20.86 4.82
C GLU A 7 -16.89 20.78 4.56
N SER A 8 -16.09 20.62 5.61
CA SER A 8 -14.68 20.31 5.43
C SER A 8 -14.67 18.97 4.71
N GLU A 9 -14.43 18.97 3.40
CA GLU A 9 -14.23 17.75 2.62
C GLU A 9 -13.14 16.94 3.34
N MET A 10 -13.57 15.95 4.13
CA MET A 10 -12.67 14.96 4.68
C MET A 10 -12.00 14.33 3.46
N PRO A 11 -10.66 14.43 3.32
CA PRO A 11 -10.00 13.92 2.13
C PRO A 11 -10.35 12.44 1.98
N SER A 12 -10.94 12.07 0.84
CA SER A 12 -11.32 10.69 0.57
C SER A 12 -10.11 9.77 0.75
N ARG A 13 -10.22 8.87 1.73
CA ARG A 13 -9.19 7.86 1.98
C ARG A 13 -9.33 6.76 0.93
N ILE A 14 -8.21 6.28 0.42
CA ILE A 14 -8.12 5.12 -0.46
C ILE A 14 -7.16 4.11 0.16
N SER A 15 -7.34 2.84 -0.22
CA SER A 15 -6.39 1.77 0.03
C SER A 15 -5.68 1.42 -1.28
N ILE A 16 -4.36 1.34 -1.23
CA ILE A 16 -3.49 1.02 -2.36
C ILE A 16 -2.90 -0.36 -2.11
N ILE A 17 -3.24 -1.31 -2.98
CA ILE A 17 -2.75 -2.69 -2.92
C ILE A 17 -1.61 -2.85 -3.92
N ILE A 18 -0.44 -3.26 -3.44
CA ILE A 18 0.76 -3.44 -4.25
C ILE A 18 1.17 -4.90 -4.21
N PRO A 19 0.88 -5.70 -5.26
CA PRO A 19 1.42 -7.05 -5.39
C PRO A 19 2.91 -6.96 -5.74
N VAL A 20 3.75 -7.76 -5.07
CA VAL A 20 5.21 -7.77 -5.24
C VAL A 20 5.71 -9.20 -5.35
N LEU A 21 6.62 -9.45 -6.29
CA LEU A 21 7.33 -10.72 -6.43
C LEU A 21 8.72 -10.47 -7.02
N ASN A 22 9.76 -10.67 -6.21
CA ASN A 22 11.17 -10.49 -6.57
C ASN A 22 11.47 -9.13 -7.25
N ASP A 23 10.91 -8.05 -6.69
CA ASP A 23 11.02 -6.71 -7.28
C ASP A 23 11.32 -5.64 -6.21
N ALA A 24 12.35 -5.91 -5.40
CA ALA A 24 12.77 -5.02 -4.33
C ALA A 24 13.19 -3.62 -4.84
N GLU A 25 13.76 -3.55 -6.05
CA GLU A 25 14.23 -2.31 -6.64
C GLU A 25 13.07 -1.38 -7.02
N ALA A 26 12.05 -1.89 -7.72
CA ALA A 26 10.87 -1.09 -8.03
C ALA A 26 10.15 -0.66 -6.75
N LEU A 27 10.04 -1.57 -5.77
CA LEU A 27 9.40 -1.24 -4.50
C LEU A 27 10.16 -0.14 -3.74
N SER A 28 11.49 -0.21 -3.71
CA SER A 28 12.36 0.82 -3.12
C SER A 28 12.19 2.18 -3.83
N SER A 29 12.08 2.17 -5.16
CA SER A 29 11.86 3.40 -5.95
C SER A 29 10.56 4.13 -5.61
N LEU A 30 9.55 3.40 -5.10
CA LEU A 30 8.25 3.94 -4.72
C LEU A 30 8.17 4.34 -3.23
N ALA A 31 9.17 4.00 -2.41
CA ALA A 31 9.07 4.09 -0.96
C ALA A 31 8.70 5.49 -0.46
N VAL A 32 9.34 6.53 -1.00
CA VAL A 32 9.10 7.93 -0.59
C VAL A 32 7.67 8.36 -0.93
N ASP A 33 7.18 8.05 -2.13
CA ASP A 33 5.83 8.42 -2.55
C ASP A 33 4.76 7.68 -1.74
N LEU A 34 4.98 6.39 -1.46
CA LEU A 34 4.07 5.58 -0.65
C LEU A 34 4.03 6.06 0.81
N GLN A 35 5.18 6.43 1.38
CA GLN A 35 5.24 7.02 2.73
C GLN A 35 4.53 8.37 2.78
N ALA A 36 4.67 9.22 1.75
CA ALA A 36 3.95 10.48 1.66
C ALA A 36 2.42 10.28 1.58
N LEU A 37 1.96 9.26 0.82
CA LEU A 37 0.54 8.89 0.77
C LEU A 37 0.04 8.36 2.13
N LYS A 38 0.82 7.52 2.82
CA LYS A 38 0.50 7.04 4.18
C LYS A 38 0.40 8.21 5.16
N ALA A 39 1.31 9.19 5.10
CA ALA A 39 1.29 10.38 5.95
C ALA A 39 0.06 11.27 5.71
N ARG A 40 -0.49 11.27 4.48
CA ARG A 40 -1.77 11.91 4.14
C ARG A 40 -3.00 11.12 4.60
N GLY A 41 -2.78 9.99 5.27
CA GLY A 41 -3.83 9.14 5.82
C GLY A 41 -4.31 8.05 4.87
N HIS A 42 -3.69 7.82 3.70
CA HIS A 42 -4.05 6.68 2.84
C HIS A 42 -3.54 5.36 3.45
N GLN A 43 -4.11 4.23 3.03
CA GLN A 43 -3.62 2.91 3.44
C GLN A 43 -2.77 2.31 2.32
N ILE A 44 -1.61 1.77 2.68
CA ILE A 44 -0.69 1.07 1.78
C ILE A 44 -0.62 -0.37 2.24
N ILE A 45 -1.09 -1.30 1.41
CA ILE A 45 -1.04 -2.75 1.65
C ILE A 45 -0.10 -3.36 0.62
N ILE A 46 0.96 -4.00 1.08
CA ILE A 46 1.90 -4.70 0.19
C ILE A 46 1.68 -6.20 0.35
N VAL A 47 1.46 -6.90 -0.77
CA VAL A 47 1.25 -8.34 -0.78
C VAL A 47 2.39 -8.99 -1.54
N ASP A 48 3.26 -9.68 -0.81
CA ASP A 48 4.39 -10.42 -1.37
C ASP A 48 3.97 -11.84 -1.80
N GLY A 49 4.30 -12.22 -3.02
CA GLY A 49 3.97 -13.53 -3.60
C GLY A 49 4.99 -14.64 -3.36
N GLY A 50 5.82 -14.55 -2.32
CA GLY A 50 6.88 -15.53 -2.06
C GLY A 50 8.23 -15.12 -2.66
N SER A 51 8.58 -13.84 -2.51
CA SER A 51 9.87 -13.33 -2.99
C SER A 51 11.05 -13.98 -2.28
N ARG A 52 12.16 -14.06 -3.00
CA ARG A 52 13.46 -14.62 -2.55
C ARG A 52 14.56 -13.56 -2.52
N ASP A 53 14.27 -12.35 -2.98
CA ASP A 53 15.12 -11.18 -2.86
C ASP A 53 14.75 -10.34 -1.62
N ALA A 54 15.19 -9.09 -1.59
CA ALA A 54 14.92 -8.18 -0.47
C ALA A 54 13.49 -7.60 -0.46
N SER A 55 12.56 -8.04 -1.32
CA SER A 55 11.22 -7.41 -1.48
C SER A 55 10.46 -7.29 -0.16
N VAL A 56 10.47 -8.34 0.68
CA VAL A 56 9.77 -8.34 1.98
C VAL A 56 10.42 -7.39 2.97
N GLU A 57 11.76 -7.32 3.01
CA GLU A 57 12.51 -6.38 3.84
C GLU A 57 12.17 -4.94 3.44
N THR A 58 12.21 -4.65 2.13
CA THR A 58 11.86 -3.34 1.57
C THR A 58 10.41 -2.98 1.86
N ALA A 59 9.46 -3.91 1.71
CA ALA A 59 8.04 -3.69 2.00
C ALA A 59 7.81 -3.25 3.45
N ARG A 60 8.45 -3.94 4.40
CA ARG A 60 8.34 -3.65 5.84
C ARG A 60 8.93 -2.29 6.23
N SER A 61 9.84 -1.74 5.43
CA SER A 61 10.36 -0.38 5.63
C SER A 61 9.35 0.72 5.20
N ILE A 62 8.36 0.36 4.39
CA ILE A 62 7.37 1.29 3.81
C ILE A 62 6.09 1.29 4.65
N THR A 63 5.57 0.12 5.00
CA THR A 63 4.30 -0.04 5.70
C THR A 63 4.31 -1.25 6.64
N ASP A 64 3.43 -1.21 7.62
CA ASP A 64 3.20 -2.31 8.57
C ASP A 64 2.24 -3.37 7.98
N ASP A 65 1.41 -2.96 7.00
CA ASP A 65 0.43 -3.80 6.30
C ASP A 65 1.11 -4.62 5.17
N VAL A 66 1.99 -5.54 5.56
CA VAL A 66 2.68 -6.46 4.64
C VAL A 66 2.15 -7.88 4.81
N ILE A 67 1.67 -8.48 3.72
CA ILE A 67 1.12 -9.83 3.69
C ILE A 67 2.00 -10.70 2.80
N CYS A 68 2.48 -11.84 3.33
CA CYS A 68 3.13 -12.87 2.52
C CYS A 68 2.10 -13.91 2.11
N GLY A 69 1.96 -14.17 0.82
CA GLY A 69 0.99 -15.10 0.25
C GLY A 69 1.57 -15.95 -0.87
N GLU A 70 0.69 -16.60 -1.60
CA GLU A 70 1.06 -17.43 -2.75
C GLU A 70 1.44 -16.58 -3.97
N GLU A 71 2.29 -17.15 -4.81
CA GLU A 71 2.64 -16.56 -6.10
C GLU A 71 1.40 -16.42 -6.99
N GLY A 72 1.30 -15.30 -7.71
CA GLY A 72 0.20 -15.03 -8.64
C GLY A 72 -0.48 -13.69 -8.36
N ARG A 73 -0.46 -12.80 -9.36
CA ARG A 73 -0.98 -11.43 -9.24
C ARG A 73 -2.43 -11.38 -8.76
N ALA A 74 -3.30 -12.22 -9.32
CA ALA A 74 -4.72 -12.24 -8.95
C ALA A 74 -4.93 -12.67 -7.48
N LEU A 75 -4.18 -13.66 -7.01
CA LEU A 75 -4.23 -14.13 -5.61
C LEU A 75 -3.78 -13.02 -4.66
N GLN A 76 -2.64 -12.39 -4.96
CA GLN A 76 -2.11 -11.28 -4.17
C GLN A 76 -3.09 -10.10 -4.11
N MET A 77 -3.66 -9.70 -5.25
CA MET A 77 -4.64 -8.62 -5.30
C MET A 77 -5.93 -8.94 -4.52
N ASN A 78 -6.43 -10.17 -4.62
CA ASN A 78 -7.63 -10.59 -3.90
C ASN A 78 -7.40 -10.63 -2.38
N VAL A 79 -6.24 -11.13 -1.95
CA VAL A 79 -5.86 -11.14 -0.53
C VAL A 79 -5.75 -9.71 0.00
N GLY A 80 -5.09 -8.81 -0.74
CA GLY A 80 -4.98 -7.40 -0.34
C GLY A 80 -6.34 -6.68 -0.30
N ALA A 81 -7.28 -7.04 -1.17
CA ALA A 81 -8.62 -6.44 -1.21
C ALA A 81 -9.56 -6.94 -0.09
N ALA A 82 -9.19 -8.02 0.60
CA ALA A 82 -9.97 -8.61 1.68
C ALA A 82 -9.64 -8.03 3.07
N VAL A 83 -8.72 -7.06 3.15
CA VAL A 83 -8.30 -6.35 4.37
C VAL A 83 -9.13 -5.10 4.58
#